data_AF-R6ACK7-F1
#
_entry.id   AF-R6ACK7-F1
#
_cell.length_a   1.000
_cell.length_b   1.000
_cell.length_c   1.000
_cell.angle_alpha   90.00
_cell.angle_beta   90.00
_cell.angle_gamma   90.00
#
_symmetry.space_group_name_H-M   'P 1'
#
loop_
_entity.id
_entity.type
_entity.pdbx_description
1 polymer ?
#
loop_
_entity_poly.entity_id
_entity_poly.type
_entity_poly.pdbx_seq_one_letter_code
_entity_poly.pdbx_strand_id
1 'polypeptide(L)' 'MNAFKYGAPPHGGLAYGLDRWVSLFAGLDSIRDCIAFPKNNSGRDVMLDAPSRVDQKQLDELLIDVRPQTK' A
#
# COMPACT_ATOMS: atom_id res chain seq x y z
N MET A 1 -12.37 20.24 4.23
CA MET A 1 -13.75 20.54 3.77
C MET A 1 -13.94 21.89 3.08
N ASN A 2 -12.95 22.80 3.04
CA ASN A 2 -13.13 24.13 2.43
C ASN A 2 -13.28 24.12 0.90
N ALA A 3 -12.75 23.11 0.21
CA ALA A 3 -12.79 23.00 -1.25
C ALA A 3 -14.22 22.96 -1.83
N PHE A 4 -15.19 22.37 -1.14
CA PHE A 4 -16.58 22.28 -1.62
C PHE A 4 -17.35 23.61 -1.54
N LYS A 5 -16.82 24.62 -0.81
CA LYS A 5 -17.50 25.91 -0.58
C LYS A 5 -17.33 26.91 -1.73
N TYR A 6 -16.38 26.67 -2.63
CA TYR A 6 -16.05 27.58 -3.73
C TYR A 6 -16.61 27.09 -5.08
N GLY A 7 -17.77 26.42 -5.06
CA GLY A 7 -18.46 25.99 -6.28
C GLY A 7 -17.91 24.71 -6.90
N ALA A 8 -17.60 23.70 -6.08
CA ALA A 8 -17.28 22.38 -6.61
C ALA A 8 -18.51 21.83 -7.39
N PRO A 9 -18.35 21.43 -8.67
CA PRO A 9 -19.46 20.96 -9.49
C PRO A 9 -19.99 19.60 -9.02
N PRO A 10 -21.20 19.17 -9.43
CA PRO A 10 -21.62 17.79 -9.26
C PRO A 10 -20.64 16.87 -10.01
N HIS A 11 -19.90 16.05 -9.28
CA HIS A 11 -18.89 15.15 -9.81
C HIS A 11 -19.17 13.72 -9.35
N GLY A 12 -18.84 12.76 -10.21
CA GLY A 12 -18.86 11.34 -9.93
C GLY A 12 -17.64 10.69 -10.58
N GLY A 13 -17.15 9.61 -9.98
CA GLY A 13 -16.01 8.87 -10.49
C GLY A 13 -16.15 7.39 -10.22
N LEU A 14 -15.33 6.59 -10.88
CA LEU A 14 -15.22 5.15 -10.66
C LEU A 14 -13.74 4.76 -10.67
N ALA A 15 -13.41 3.69 -9.95
CA ALA A 15 -12.06 3.12 -9.91
C ALA A 15 -12.14 1.62 -10.16
N TYR A 16 -11.22 1.11 -10.97
CA TYR A 16 -11.08 -0.32 -11.23
C TYR A 16 -9.94 -0.91 -10.39
N GLY A 17 -10.16 -2.11 -9.86
CA GLY A 17 -9.09 -2.92 -9.30
C GLY A 17 -8.34 -3.64 -10.42
N LEU A 18 -7.31 -2.98 -10.98
CA LEU A 18 -6.55 -3.48 -12.11
C LEU A 18 -5.98 -4.89 -11.87
N ASP A 19 -5.38 -5.14 -10.71
CA ASP A 19 -4.78 -6.45 -10.39
C ASP A 19 -5.82 -7.57 -10.44
N ARG A 20 -7.04 -7.29 -9.95
CA ARG A 20 -8.15 -8.24 -10.00
C ARG A 20 -8.63 -8.48 -11.43
N TRP A 21 -8.70 -7.43 -12.25
CA TRP A 21 -9.09 -7.57 -13.65
C TRP A 21 -8.09 -8.41 -14.43
N VAL A 22 -6.80 -8.12 -14.25
CA VAL A 22 -5.73 -8.89 -14.89
C VAL A 22 -5.77 -10.35 -14.44
N SER A 23 -5.92 -10.62 -13.14
CA SER A 23 -6.00 -12.00 -12.64
C SER A 23 -7.21 -12.75 -13.21
N LEU A 24 -8.36 -12.10 -13.32
CA LEU A 24 -9.57 -12.69 -13.91
C LEU A 24 -9.39 -13.00 -15.41
N PHE A 25 -8.84 -12.07 -16.19
CA PHE A 25 -8.62 -12.30 -17.62
C PHE A 25 -7.53 -13.32 -17.91
N ALA A 26 -6.54 -13.44 -17.02
CA ALA A 26 -5.49 -14.43 -17.11
C ALA A 26 -5.86 -15.80 -16.50
N GLY A 27 -7.04 -15.93 -15.88
CA GLY A 27 -7.48 -17.17 -15.22
C GLY A 27 -6.64 -17.54 -13.99
N LEU A 28 -6.10 -16.56 -13.27
CA LEU A 28 -5.24 -16.73 -12.11
C LEU A 28 -6.08 -16.73 -10.81
N ASP A 29 -5.78 -17.67 -9.91
CA ASP A 29 -6.46 -17.79 -8.61
C ASP A 29 -6.04 -16.69 -7.62
N SER A 30 -4.84 -16.11 -7.80
CA SER A 30 -4.29 -15.07 -6.94
C SER A 30 -3.85 -13.86 -7.74
N ILE A 31 -4.16 -12.66 -7.23
CA ILE A 31 -3.61 -11.41 -7.77
C ILE A 31 -2.08 -11.35 -7.64
N ARG A 32 -1.49 -12.16 -6.76
CA ARG A 32 -0.02 -12.23 -6.62
C ARG A 32 0.66 -12.71 -7.88
N ASP A 33 -0.03 -13.52 -8.68
CA ASP A 33 0.52 -14.14 -9.87
C ASP A 33 0.60 -13.17 -11.06
N CYS A 34 -0.10 -12.02 -10.97
CA CYS A 34 0.00 -10.93 -11.95
C CYS A 34 0.77 -9.70 -11.44
N ILE A 35 1.38 -9.77 -10.26
CA ILE A 35 2.20 -8.69 -9.67
C ILE A 35 3.65 -9.16 -9.64
N ALA A 36 4.58 -8.36 -10.17
CA ALA A 36 5.99 -8.75 -10.28
C ALA A 36 6.66 -9.03 -8.91
N PHE A 37 6.35 -8.24 -7.88
CA PHE A 37 6.92 -8.37 -6.54
C PHE A 37 5.80 -8.36 -5.48
N PRO A 38 5.03 -9.46 -5.36
CA PRO A 38 3.88 -9.50 -4.47
C PRO A 38 4.33 -9.63 -3.01
N LYS A 39 3.52 -9.09 -2.09
CA LYS A 39 3.71 -9.31 -0.65
C LYS A 39 2.90 -10.51 -0.16
N ASN A 40 3.39 -11.20 0.88
CA ASN A 40 2.67 -12.32 1.50
C ASN A 40 1.45 -11.85 2.34
N ASN A 41 0.74 -12.78 2.99
CA ASN A 41 -0.48 -12.46 3.78
C ASN A 41 -0.20 -11.55 4.99
N SER A 42 1.06 -11.44 5.42
CA SER A 42 1.51 -10.54 6.48
C SER A 42 2.05 -9.21 5.94
N GLY A 43 1.91 -8.95 4.63
CA GLY A 43 2.44 -7.75 3.98
C GLY A 43 3.97 -7.72 3.82
N ARG A 44 4.64 -8.86 4.04
CA ARG A 44 6.10 -8.97 3.94
C ARG A 44 6.53 -9.32 2.51
N ASP A 45 7.59 -8.68 2.06
CA ASP A 45 8.38 -9.08 0.92
C ASP A 45 9.42 -10.10 1.37
N VAL A 46 9.30 -11.34 0.90
CA VAL A 46 10.23 -12.40 1.29
C VAL A 46 11.53 -12.30 0.50
N MET A 47 11.51 -11.73 -0.71
CA MET A 47 12.69 -11.61 -1.56
C MET A 47 13.62 -10.50 -1.06
N LEU A 48 13.06 -9.36 -0.68
CA LEU A 48 13.83 -8.19 -0.22
C LEU A 48 13.97 -8.10 1.31
N ASP A 49 13.42 -9.07 2.04
CA ASP A 49 13.32 -9.05 3.50
C ASP A 49 12.73 -7.74 4.05
N ALA A 50 11.61 -7.29 3.48
CA ALA A 50 10.96 -6.03 3.81
C ALA A 50 9.57 -6.24 4.46
N PRO A 51 9.14 -5.42 5.43
CA PRO A 51 9.86 -4.29 6.02
C PRO A 51 11.05 -4.73 6.88
N SER A 52 12.10 -3.91 6.90
CA SER A 52 13.30 -4.11 7.71
C SER A 52 13.39 -3.06 8.83
N ARG A 53 14.26 -3.29 9.81
CA ARG A 53 14.61 -2.26 10.80
C ARG A 53 15.45 -1.18 10.13
N VAL A 54 15.25 0.07 10.57
CA VAL A 54 16.04 1.25 10.18
C VAL A 54 17.05 1.59 11.26
N ASP A 55 18.12 2.29 10.90
CA ASP A 55 19.14 2.75 11.86
C ASP A 55 18.60 3.89 12.73
N GLN A 56 19.06 3.98 13.98
CA GLN A 56 18.65 5.01 14.93
C GLN A 56 18.96 6.40 14.40
N LYS A 57 20.11 6.58 13.71
CA LYS A 57 20.48 7.86 13.11
C LYS A 57 19.41 8.39 12.15
N GLN A 58 18.79 7.51 11.35
CA GLN A 58 17.73 7.91 10.41
C GLN A 58 16.43 8.29 11.12
N LEU A 59 16.14 7.66 12.26
CA LEU A 59 15.00 8.00 13.10
C LEU A 59 15.20 9.37 13.75
N ASP A 60 16.41 9.63 14.27
CA ASP A 60 16.78 10.90 14.89
C ASP A 60 16.73 12.06 13.88
N GLU A 61 17.22 11.84 12.65
CA GLU A 61 17.15 12.82 11.55
C GLU A 61 15.70 13.21 11.19
N LEU A 62 14.77 12.26 11.31
CA LEU A 62 13.34 12.46 11.03
C LEU A 62 12.52 12.88 12.26
N LEU A 63 13.16 13.00 13.43
CA LEU A 63 12.53 13.33 14.71
C LEU A 63 11.37 12.38 15.07
N ILE A 64 11.54 11.09 14.77
CA ILE A 64 10.56 10.03 15.05
C ILE A 64 11.15 8.97 15.98
N ASP A 65 10.30 8.35 16.79
CA ASP A 65 10.69 7.26 17.68
C ASP A 65 9.72 6.07 17.55
N VAL A 66 10.26 4.85 17.61
CA VAL A 66 9.49 3.61 17.44
C VAL A 66 9.07 3.11 18.81
N ARG A 67 7.82 3.39 19.18
CA ARG A 67 7.26 2.88 20.44
C ARG A 67 6.98 1.37 20.33
N PRO A 68 7.30 0.58 21.37
CA PRO A 68 6.90 -0.82 21.42
C PRO A 68 5.37 -0.92 21.39
N GLN A 69 4.84 -1.80 20.53
CA GLN A 69 3.41 -2.10 20.48
C GLN A 69 3.04 -2.89 21.74
N THR A 70 2.35 -2.25 22.69
CA THR A 70 1.67 -2.95 23.78
C THR A 70 0.53 -3.75 23.16
N LYS A 71 0.56 -5.08 23.31
CA LYS A 71 -0.57 -5.94 22.93
C LYS A 71 -1.78 -5.69 23.82
#